data_AF-A0A227IZT5-F1
#
_entry.id   AF-A0A227IZT5-F1
#
_cell.length_a   1.000
_cell.length_b   1.000
_cell.length_c   1.000
_cell.angle_alpha   90.00
_cell.angle_beta   90.00
_cell.angle_gamma   90.00
#
_symmetry.space_group_name_H-M   'P 1'
#
loop_
_entity.id
_entity.type
_entity.pdbx_description
1 polymer ?
#
loop_
_entity_poly.entity_id
_entity_poly.type
_entity_poly.pdbx_seq_one_letter_code
_entity_poly.pdbx_strand_id
1 'polypeptide(L)'
;LTGLMMPVDHMPDWLLGLPTDADTFQLSPANTLQTLDKQIGLNDWKIAYERYGDVEWHEQTLPLPNKLKLTTSDVKINLVITKWNITQ
;
A
#
# COMPACT_ATOMS: atom_id res chain seq x y z
N LEU A 1 21.30 -1.09 9.92
CA LEU A 1 20.04 -1.86 10.01
C LEU A 1 19.26 -1.34 11.21
N THR A 2 18.03 -0.86 11.00
CA THR A 2 17.17 -0.30 12.06
C THR A 2 16.48 -1.38 12.91
N GLY A 3 16.65 -2.66 12.58
CA GLY A 3 15.99 -3.81 13.23
C GLY A 3 14.57 -4.08 12.73
N LEU A 4 14.00 -3.20 11.92
CA LEU A 4 12.67 -3.37 11.32
C LEU A 4 12.77 -4.17 10.01
N MET A 5 12.19 -5.37 9.97
CA MET A 5 12.08 -6.18 8.75
C MET A 5 10.77 -5.89 8.04
N MET A 6 10.77 -4.90 7.15
CA MET A 6 9.62 -4.51 6.32
C MET A 6 9.92 -4.67 4.82
N PRO A 7 8.89 -4.87 3.96
CA PRO A 7 8.99 -5.09 2.50
C PRO A 7 9.49 -3.88 1.69
N VAL A 8 10.65 -3.32 2.02
CA VAL A 8 11.11 -2.06 1.39
C VAL A 8 11.19 -2.11 -0.13
N ASP A 9 11.47 -3.27 -0.72
CA ASP A 9 11.66 -3.42 -2.17
C ASP A 9 10.35 -3.23 -2.96
N HIS A 10 9.21 -3.70 -2.42
CA HIS A 10 7.90 -3.59 -3.07
C HIS A 10 7.04 -2.44 -2.53
N MET A 11 7.47 -1.81 -1.43
CA MET A 11 6.74 -0.70 -0.81
C MET A 11 6.37 0.43 -1.78
N PRO A 12 7.24 0.88 -2.72
CA PRO A 12 6.86 1.93 -3.67
C PRO A 12 5.60 1.59 -4.47
N ASP A 13 5.50 0.36 -4.98
CA ASP A 13 4.34 -0.12 -5.74
C ASP A 13 3.10 -0.24 -4.85
N TRP A 14 3.27 -0.76 -3.64
CA TRP A 14 2.17 -0.91 -2.69
C TRP A 14 1.63 0.44 -2.22
N LEU A 15 2.46 1.47 -2.10
CA LEU A 15 2.00 2.83 -1.81
C LEU A 15 1.13 3.41 -2.93
N LEU A 16 1.34 2.97 -4.17
CA LEU A 16 0.54 3.34 -5.35
C LEU A 16 -0.70 2.46 -5.53
N GLY A 17 -0.90 1.44 -4.69
CA GLY A 17 -2.01 0.50 -4.83
C GLY A 17 -1.79 -0.58 -5.90
N LEU A 18 -0.54 -0.88 -6.23
CA LEU A 18 -0.17 -1.97 -7.13
C LEU A 18 0.20 -3.22 -6.32
N PRO A 19 -0.37 -4.41 -6.60
CA PRO A 19 -0.13 -5.61 -5.79
C PRO A 19 1.11 -6.40 -6.25
N THR A 20 2.16 -5.71 -6.70
CA THR A 20 3.39 -6.33 -7.19
C THR A 20 3.93 -7.32 -6.16
N ASP A 21 4.14 -8.57 -6.60
CA ASP A 21 4.63 -9.68 -5.79
C ASP A 21 3.85 -9.97 -4.50
N ALA A 22 2.60 -9.53 -4.38
CA ALA A 22 1.71 -9.95 -3.31
C ALA A 22 1.42 -11.45 -3.37
N ASP A 23 1.33 -12.12 -2.23
CA ASP A 23 0.94 -13.54 -2.22
C ASP A 23 -0.58 -13.66 -2.42
N THR A 24 -1.34 -12.77 -1.78
CA THR A 24 -2.77 -12.60 -2.04
C THR A 24 -3.17 -11.13 -1.92
N PHE A 25 -4.26 -10.77 -2.60
CA PHE A 25 -4.85 -9.45 -2.49
C PHE A 25 -6.35 -9.50 -2.77
N GLN A 26 -7.06 -8.46 -2.34
CA GLN A 26 -8.47 -8.28 -2.61
C GLN A 26 -8.70 -6.87 -3.12
N LEU A 27 -9.55 -6.75 -4.15
CA LEU A 27 -9.98 -5.48 -4.70
C LEU A 27 -11.28 -5.02 -4.03
N SER A 28 -11.42 -3.70 -3.90
CA SER A 28 -12.68 -3.06 -3.58
C SER A 28 -13.62 -3.09 -4.79
N PRO A 29 -14.92 -2.81 -4.62
CA PRO A 29 -15.84 -2.62 -5.74
C PRO A 29 -15.43 -1.51 -6.73
N ALA A 30 -14.59 -0.56 -6.27
CA ALA A 30 -14.04 0.51 -7.11
C ALA A 30 -12.78 0.08 -7.89
N ASN A 31 -12.45 -1.22 -7.90
CA ASN A 31 -11.25 -1.79 -8.54
C ASN A 31 -9.92 -1.24 -8.01
N THR A 32 -9.89 -0.82 -6.75
CA THR A 32 -8.66 -0.44 -6.03
C THR A 32 -8.30 -1.52 -5.02
N LEU A 33 -7.02 -1.64 -4.62
CA LEU A 33 -6.66 -2.59 -3.57
C LEU A 33 -7.38 -2.27 -2.26
N GLN A 34 -8.02 -3.27 -1.66
CA GLN A 34 -8.59 -3.22 -0.32
C GLN A 34 -7.62 -3.81 0.70
N THR A 35 -7.06 -4.97 0.38
CA THR A 35 -6.08 -5.67 1.21
C THR A 35 -5.02 -6.35 0.35
N LEU A 36 -3.82 -6.46 0.93
CA LEU A 36 -2.67 -7.17 0.37
C LEU A 36 -1.99 -7.93 1.50
N ASP A 37 -1.74 -9.22 1.29
CA ASP A 37 -1.00 -10.07 2.21
C ASP A 37 0.30 -10.55 1.56
N LYS A 38 1.40 -10.51 2.32
CA LYS A 38 2.73 -10.95 1.88
C LYS A 38 3.52 -11.58 3.02
N GLN A 39 4.05 -12.78 2.81
CA GLN A 39 5.01 -13.41 3.70
C GLN A 39 6.43 -12.96 3.37
N ILE A 40 7.18 -12.53 4.40
CA ILE A 40 8.58 -12.12 4.28
C ILE A 40 9.38 -12.78 5.40
N GLY A 41 10.16 -13.79 5.04
CA GLY A 41 10.78 -14.68 6.02
C GLY A 41 9.70 -15.35 6.89
N LEU A 42 9.69 -15.03 8.18
CA LEU A 42 8.73 -15.58 9.14
C LEU A 42 7.57 -14.62 9.46
N ASN A 43 7.53 -13.44 8.82
CA ASN A 43 6.54 -12.42 9.12
C ASN A 43 5.47 -12.38 8.04
N ASP A 44 4.22 -12.55 8.45
CA ASP A 44 3.06 -12.30 7.61
C ASP A 44 2.70 -10.81 7.70
N TRP A 45 2.88 -10.10 6.60
CA TRP A 45 2.50 -8.72 6.46
C TRP A 45 1.11 -8.63 5.86
N LYS A 46 0.23 -7.94 6.58
CA LYS A 46 -1.09 -7.53 6.09
C LYS A 46 -1.12 -6.02 5.89
N ILE A 47 -1.56 -5.60 4.72
CA ILE A 47 -1.74 -4.20 4.34
C ILE A 47 -3.22 -3.96 4.11
N ALA A 48 -3.78 -3.01 4.85
CA ALA A 48 -5.14 -2.52 4.63
C ALA A 48 -5.08 -1.12 4.03
N TYR A 49 -5.76 -0.94 2.90
CA TYR A 49 -5.90 0.35 2.23
C TYR A 49 -7.17 1.03 2.76
N GLU A 50 -7.00 1.88 3.76
CA GLU A 50 -8.12 2.42 4.54
C GLU A 50 -8.82 3.59 3.83
N ARG A 51 -8.12 4.29 2.94
CA ARG A 51 -8.68 5.42 2.21
C ARG A 51 -7.95 5.65 0.89
N TYR A 52 -8.73 5.93 -0.15
CA TYR A 52 -8.27 6.48 -1.41
C TYR A 52 -8.76 7.91 -1.58
N GLY A 53 -8.13 8.63 -2.48
CA GLY A 53 -8.52 9.96 -2.90
C GLY A 53 -8.15 10.17 -4.35
N ASP A 54 -8.87 11.10 -4.95
CA ASP A 54 -8.74 11.44 -6.35
C ASP A 54 -7.54 12.37 -6.54
N VAL A 55 -6.65 11.96 -7.43
CA VAL A 55 -5.46 12.73 -7.81
C VAL A 55 -5.49 12.98 -9.30
N GLU A 56 -5.53 14.26 -9.66
CA GLU A 56 -5.45 14.70 -11.05
C GLU A 56 -4.05 14.42 -11.60
N TRP A 57 -3.98 13.67 -12.70
CA TRP A 57 -2.76 13.35 -13.42
C TRP A 57 -3.03 13.43 -14.93
N HIS A 58 -2.41 14.41 -15.58
CA HIS A 58 -2.74 14.81 -16.95
C HIS A 58 -4.24 15.12 -17.11
N GLU A 59 -4.93 14.42 -18.00
CA GLU A 59 -6.38 14.58 -18.27
C GLU A 59 -7.20 13.47 -17.58
N GLN A 60 -6.63 12.81 -16.56
CA GLN A 60 -7.23 11.67 -15.87
C GLN A 60 -7.21 11.87 -14.36
N THR A 61 -8.29 11.46 -13.71
CA THR A 61 -8.36 11.35 -12.26
C THR A 61 -7.97 9.92 -11.85
N LEU A 62 -6.91 9.78 -11.06
CA LEU A 62 -6.43 8.50 -10.56
C LEU A 62 -6.80 8.32 -9.08
N PRO A 63 -7.38 7.17 -8.69
CA PRO A 63 -7.59 6.87 -7.29
C PRO A 63 -6.28 6.40 -6.67
N LEU A 64 -5.72 7.16 -5.73
CA LEU A 64 -4.50 6.79 -5.03
C LEU A 64 -4.70 6.63 -3.53
N PRO A 65 -3.98 5.71 -2.87
CA PRO A 65 -4.07 5.55 -1.43
C PRO A 65 -3.71 6.84 -0.68
N ASN A 66 -4.51 7.24 0.29
CA ASN A 66 -4.17 8.31 1.25
C ASN A 66 -3.89 7.77 2.65
N LYS A 67 -4.31 6.54 2.94
CA LYS A 67 -4.10 5.93 4.24
C LYS A 67 -3.94 4.43 4.11
N LEU A 68 -2.83 3.93 4.63
CA LEU A 68 -2.53 2.50 4.68
C LEU A 68 -2.21 2.11 6.12
N LYS A 69 -2.57 0.89 6.48
CA LYS A 69 -2.17 0.26 7.73
C LYS A 69 -1.45 -1.04 7.41
N LEU A 70 -0.19 -1.13 7.82
CA LEU A 70 0.62 -2.33 7.68
C LEU A 70 0.75 -2.97 9.05
N THR A 71 0.47 -4.26 9.13
CA THR A 71 0.53 -5.03 10.38
C THR A 71 1.24 -6.34 10.15
N THR A 72 2.06 -6.72 11.11
CA THR A 72 2.54 -8.08 11.33
C THR A 72 2.40 -8.38 12.84
N SER A 73 2.97 -9.48 13.34
CA SER A 73 2.85 -9.96 14.72
C SER A 73 3.12 -8.86 15.76
N ASP A 74 4.25 -8.16 15.59
CA ASP A 74 4.78 -7.25 16.62
C ASP A 74 4.82 -5.78 16.17
N VAL A 75 4.49 -5.51 14.90
CA VAL A 75 4.65 -4.19 14.29
C VAL A 75 3.35 -3.74 13.66
N LYS A 76 2.99 -2.48 13.93
CA LYS A 76 1.91 -1.76 13.27
C LYS A 76 2.39 -0.40 12.80
N ILE A 77 2.24 -0.15 11.50
CA ILE A 77 2.61 1.11 10.86
C ILE A 77 1.35 1.70 10.24
N ASN A 78 1.07 2.97 10.54
CA ASN A 78 0.04 3.74 9.84
C ASN A 78 0.74 4.76 8.96
N LEU A 79 0.48 4.71 7.66
CA LEU A 79 0.94 5.72 6.71
C LEU A 79 -0.23 6.61 6.34
N VAL A 80 0.01 7.92 6.36
CA VAL A 80 -0.96 8.94 5.92
C VAL A 80 -0.27 9.78 4.86
N ILE A 81 -0.81 9.73 3.65
CA ILE A 81 -0.31 10.49 2.50
C ILE A 81 -1.24 11.68 2.32
N THR A 82 -0.73 12.86 2.67
CA THR A 82 -1.49 14.12 2.64
C THR A 82 -1.41 14.83 1.30
N LYS A 83 -0.37 14.56 0.52
CA LYS A 83 -0.17 15.13 -0.81
C LYS A 83 0.59 14.14 -1.70
N TRP A 84 0.06 13.94 -2.90
CA TRP A 84 0.75 13.27 -3.99
C TRP A 84 1.41 14.32 -4.89
N ASN A 85 2.64 14.06 -5.33
CA ASN A 85 3.33 14.85 -6.34
C ASN A 85 3.85 13.90 -7.41
N ILE A 86 3.01 13.61 -8.40
CA ILE A 86 3.30 12.66 -9.48
C ILE A 86 3.77 13.50 -10.66
N THR A 87 4.98 13.22 -11.14
CA THR A 87 5.71 14.08 -12.08
C THR A 87 6.06 13.38 -13.39
N GLN A 88 5.70 12.10 -13.53
CA GLN A 88 5.92 11.27 -14.71
C GLN A 88 4.62 10.60 -15.11
#